data_AF-A0A927MZ58-F1
#
_entry.id   AF-A0A927MZ58-F1
#
_cell.length_a   1.000
_cell.length_b   1.000
_cell.length_c   1.000
_cell.angle_alpha   90.00
_cell.angle_beta   90.00
_cell.angle_gamma   90.00
#
_symmetry.space_group_name_H-M   'P 1'
#
loop_
_entity.id
_entity.type
_entity.pdbx_description
1 polymer ?
#
loop_
_entity_poly.entity_id
_entity_poly.type
_entity_poly.pdbx_seq_one_letter_code
_entity_poly.pdbx_strand_id
1 'polypeptide(L)'
;MQQGSAERRWGGVDRTINDAPKFDLLPIATEGRPVTTTGGIRIEAPNRLDDLDRAGIVVIPSWRDAHERPPQDVLDAIVAAHHDGALIVSLCMGAFVL
;
A
#
# COMPACT_ATOMS: atom_id res chain seq x y z
N MET A 1 -15.80 -25.17 -18.15
CA MET A 1 -15.70 -23.73 -18.44
C MET A 1 -15.24 -23.05 -17.15
N GLN A 2 -13.92 -23.08 -16.88
CA GLN A 2 -13.34 -22.48 -15.69
C GLN A 2 -13.10 -21.00 -15.98
N GLN A 3 -13.85 -20.13 -15.29
CA GLN A 3 -13.59 -18.70 -15.32
C GLN A 3 -12.32 -18.46 -14.49
N GLY A 4 -11.20 -18.24 -15.18
CA GLY A 4 -9.96 -17.83 -14.55
C GLY A 4 -10.16 -16.47 -13.88
N SER A 5 -10.09 -16.45 -12.56
CA SER A 5 -9.94 -15.22 -11.79
C SER A 5 -8.67 -14.53 -12.30
N ALA A 6 -8.82 -13.42 -13.01
CA ALA A 6 -7.69 -12.59 -13.39
C ALA A 6 -7.08 -12.02 -12.12
N GLU A 7 -6.02 -12.66 -11.62
CA GLU A 7 -5.12 -12.07 -10.64
C GLU A 7 -4.62 -10.75 -11.22
N ARG A 8 -5.20 -9.64 -10.75
CA ARG A 8 -4.81 -8.29 -11.16
C ARG A 8 -3.44 -8.00 -10.57
N ARG A 9 -2.42 -8.50 -11.28
CA ARG A 9 -1.02 -8.32 -10.96
C ARG A 9 -0.65 -6.85 -11.17
N TRP A 10 -0.14 -6.20 -10.14
CA TRP A 10 0.45 -4.88 -10.25
C TRP A 10 1.53 -4.86 -11.34
N GLY A 11 1.53 -3.84 -12.21
CA GLY A 11 2.40 -3.72 -13.39
C GLY A 11 3.89 -3.48 -13.10
N GLY A 12 4.36 -3.82 -11.89
CA GLY A 12 5.77 -3.76 -11.54
C GLY A 12 6.61 -4.76 -12.35
N VAL A 13 7.88 -4.43 -12.57
CA VAL A 13 8.82 -5.33 -13.24
C VAL A 13 9.11 -6.51 -12.33
N ASP A 14 8.90 -7.73 -12.82
CA ASP A 14 9.33 -8.94 -12.12
C ASP A 14 10.85 -8.97 -12.02
N ARG A 15 11.35 -9.01 -10.79
CA ARG A 15 12.80 -9.07 -10.51
C ARG A 15 13.24 -10.45 -10.03
N THR A 16 12.35 -11.44 -10.01
CA THR A 16 12.71 -12.81 -9.60
C THR A 16 13.75 -13.45 -10.52
N ILE A 17 13.85 -12.99 -11.78
CA ILE A 17 14.94 -13.36 -12.71
C ILE A 17 16.35 -12.95 -12.22
N ASN A 18 16.43 -12.03 -11.26
CA ASN A 18 17.68 -11.59 -10.63
C ASN A 18 17.82 -12.13 -9.19
N ASP A 19 17.20 -13.27 -8.88
CA ASP A 19 17.16 -13.90 -7.55
C ASP A 19 16.58 -13.01 -6.44
N ALA A 20 15.84 -11.94 -6.80
CA ALA A 20 15.18 -11.09 -5.83
C ALA A 20 13.97 -11.82 -5.21
N PRO A 21 13.67 -11.59 -3.91
CA PRO A 21 12.47 -12.16 -3.29
C PRO A 21 11.19 -11.70 -4.00
N LYS A 22 10.21 -12.60 -4.08
CA LYS A 22 8.88 -12.28 -4.58
C LYS A 22 8.06 -11.62 -3.47
N PHE A 23 7.36 -10.54 -3.83
CA PHE A 23 6.40 -9.88 -2.94
C PHE A 23 5.04 -9.82 -3.62
N ASP A 24 3.99 -10.08 -2.84
CA ASP A 24 2.63 -9.73 -3.23
C ASP A 24 2.39 -8.27 -2.83
N LEU A 25 1.97 -7.45 -3.80
CA LEU A 25 1.70 -6.04 -3.55
C LEU A 25 0.21 -5.83 -3.30
N LEU A 26 -0.11 -5.13 -2.22
CA LEU A 26 -1.48 -4.76 -1.85
C LEU A 26 -1.63 -3.23 -1.95
N PRO A 27 -2.00 -2.67 -3.11
CA PRO A 27 -2.31 -1.24 -3.21
C PRO A 27 -3.57 -0.93 -2.41
N ILE A 28 -3.44 -0.07 -1.40
CA ILE A 28 -4.52 0.33 -0.49
C ILE A 28 -4.71 1.84 -0.62
N ALA A 29 -5.96 2.27 -0.74
CA ALA A 29 -6.36 3.66 -0.65
C ALA A 29 -7.57 3.76 0.27
N THR A 30 -7.50 4.67 1.23
CA THR A 30 -8.54 4.87 2.25
C THR A 30 -9.88 5.27 1.66
N GLU A 31 -9.85 5.99 0.55
CA GLU A 31 -11.01 6.49 -0.16
C GLU A 31 -11.65 5.42 -1.07
N GLY A 32 -11.08 4.21 -1.14
CA GLY A 32 -11.60 3.09 -1.94
C GLY A 32 -11.70 3.38 -3.44
N ARG A 33 -10.95 4.38 -3.92
CA ARG A 33 -10.95 4.87 -5.30
C ARG A 33 -9.52 4.94 -5.84
N PRO A 34 -9.34 4.92 -7.17
CA PRO A 34 -8.02 5.09 -7.76
C PRO A 34 -7.37 6.40 -7.33
N VAL A 35 -6.08 6.34 -7.01
CA VAL A 35 -5.28 7.50 -6.63
C VAL A 35 -4.53 7.98 -7.87
N THR A 36 -4.52 9.28 -8.12
CA THR A 36 -3.67 9.87 -9.19
C THR A 36 -2.47 10.53 -8.53
N THR A 37 -1.27 10.10 -8.90
CA THR A 37 -0.03 10.73 -8.41
C THR A 37 0.14 12.11 -9.04
N THR A 38 0.96 12.96 -8.42
CA THR A 38 1.33 14.28 -8.97
C THR A 38 1.98 14.19 -10.36
N GLY A 39 2.60 13.05 -10.68
CA GLY A 39 3.14 12.74 -12.01
C GLY A 39 2.11 12.27 -13.04
N GLY A 40 0.82 12.30 -12.73
CA GLY A 40 -0.26 11.91 -13.65
C GLY A 40 -0.48 10.39 -13.78
N ILE A 41 0.13 9.58 -12.92
CA ILE A 41 -0.03 8.12 -12.94
C ILE A 41 -1.26 7.75 -12.10
N ARG A 42 -2.17 6.97 -12.69
CA ARG A 42 -3.31 6.40 -11.97
C ARG A 42 -2.94 5.06 -11.34
N ILE A 43 -3.19 4.95 -10.05
CA ILE A 43 -2.97 3.77 -9.23
C ILE A 43 -4.34 3.19 -8.87
N GLU A 44 -4.61 1.97 -9.33
CA GLU A 44 -5.76 1.19 -8.87
C GLU A 44 -5.47 0.64 -7.48
N ALA A 45 -6.38 0.88 -6.53
CA ALA A 45 -6.27 0.45 -5.14
C ALA A 45 -7.50 -0.37 -4.74
N PRO A 46 -7.58 -1.65 -5.16
CA PRO A 46 -8.75 -2.47 -4.93
C PRO A 46 -8.86 -3.01 -3.49
N ASN A 47 -7.77 -2.95 -2.72
CA ASN A 47 -7.71 -3.46 -1.35
C ASN A 47 -8.18 -2.40 -0.36
N ARG A 48 -8.63 -2.86 0.81
CA ARG A 48 -9.13 -2.01 1.88
C ARG A 48 -8.07 -1.83 2.95
N LEU A 49 -8.29 -0.86 3.84
CA LEU A 49 -7.39 -0.60 4.95
C LEU A 49 -7.20 -1.85 5.84
N ASP A 50 -8.26 -2.63 6.02
CA ASP A 50 -8.25 -3.88 6.77
C ASP A 50 -7.27 -4.92 6.21
N ASP A 51 -6.94 -4.88 4.91
CA ASP A 51 -5.98 -5.80 4.29
C ASP A 51 -4.51 -5.55 4.74
N LEU A 52 -4.26 -4.51 5.56
CA LEU A 52 -2.95 -4.28 6.18
C LEU A 52 -2.55 -5.42 7.13
N ASP A 53 -3.51 -6.14 7.70
CA ASP A 53 -3.28 -7.30 8.59
C ASP A 53 -2.50 -8.44 7.92
N ARG A 54 -2.57 -8.52 6.59
CA ARG A 54 -1.85 -9.51 5.76
C ARG A 54 -0.47 -9.04 5.31
N ALA A 55 -0.11 -7.78 5.58
CA ALA A 55 1.12 -7.19 5.08
C ALA A 55 2.29 -7.40 6.05
N GLY A 56 3.34 -8.10 5.60
CA GLY A 56 4.60 -8.16 6.35
C GLY A 56 5.42 -6.87 6.28
N ILE A 57 5.13 -6.00 5.31
CA ILE A 57 5.76 -4.69 5.12
C ILE A 57 4.68 -3.69 4.71
N VAL A 58 4.58 -2.58 5.42
CA VAL A 58 3.67 -1.47 5.10
C VAL A 58 4.52 -0.29 4.62
N VAL A 59 4.28 0.13 3.38
CA VAL A 59 5.00 1.27 2.78
C VAL A 59 4.06 2.45 2.64
N ILE A 60 4.45 3.59 3.21
CA ILE A 60 3.75 4.88 3.10
C ILE A 60 4.59 5.77 2.16
N PRO A 61 4.26 5.78 0.85
CA PRO A 61 5.14 6.38 -0.16
C PRO A 61 5.15 7.91 -0.13
N SER A 62 4.06 8.53 0.32
CA SER A 62 3.89 9.97 0.48
C SER A 62 2.64 10.26 1.31
N TRP A 63 2.51 11.50 1.78
CA TRP A 63 1.29 12.09 2.29
C TRP A 63 0.94 13.36 1.50
N ARG A 64 -0.32 13.80 1.55
CA ARG A 64 -0.79 14.90 0.69
C ARG A 64 -0.46 16.31 1.23
N ASP A 65 -0.43 16.46 2.54
CA ASP A 65 -0.11 17.71 3.23
C ASP A 65 0.46 17.40 4.62
N ALA A 66 1.64 17.93 4.94
CA ALA A 66 2.31 17.73 6.24
C ALA A 66 1.54 18.33 7.43
N HIS A 67 0.59 19.25 7.18
CA HIS A 67 -0.27 19.83 8.21
C HIS A 67 -1.63 19.13 8.30
N GLU A 68 -1.97 18.25 7.37
CA GLU A 68 -3.18 17.43 7.41
C GLU A 68 -2.92 16.18 8.25
N ARG A 69 -3.64 16.04 9.36
CA ARG A 69 -3.57 14.82 10.17
C ARG A 69 -4.18 13.65 9.41
N PRO A 70 -3.50 12.48 9.34
CA PRO A 70 -4.12 11.27 8.82
C PRO A 70 -5.41 10.90 9.57
N PRO A 71 -6.42 10.36 8.86
CA PRO A 71 -7.60 9.79 9.49
C PRO A 71 -7.23 8.78 10.59
N GLN A 72 -7.98 8.76 11.68
CA GLN A 72 -7.62 7.96 12.86
C GLN A 72 -7.60 6.46 12.56
N ASP A 73 -8.54 5.98 11.75
CA ASP A 73 -8.60 4.59 11.28
C ASP A 73 -7.32 4.16 10.57
N VAL A 74 -6.72 5.04 9.77
CA VAL A 74 -5.43 4.80 9.10
C VAL A 74 -4.31 4.62 10.10
N LEU A 75 -4.24 5.50 11.10
CA LEU A 75 -3.23 5.44 12.15
C LEU A 75 -3.38 4.16 12.97
N ASP A 76 -4.62 3.82 13.35
CA ASP A 76 -4.93 2.61 14.11
C ASP A 76 -4.53 1.36 13.34
N ALA A 77 -4.79 1.30 12.03
CA ALA A 77 -4.42 0.17 11.19
C ALA A 77 -2.90 0.03 11.01
N ILE A 78 -2.16 1.14 10.87
CA ILE A 78 -0.69 1.13 10.81
C ILE A 78 -0.10 0.65 12.14
N VAL A 79 -0.63 1.14 13.26
CA VAL A 79 -0.20 0.74 14.61
C VAL A 79 -0.49 -0.74 14.84
N ALA A 80 -1.67 -1.23 14.45
CA ALA A 80 -2.02 -2.65 14.55
C ALA A 80 -1.05 -3.52 13.72
N ALA A 81 -0.81 -3.17 12.45
CA ALA A 81 0.14 -3.90 11.60
C ALA A 81 1.55 -3.92 12.22
N HIS A 82 2.02 -2.81 12.78
CA HIS A 82 3.30 -2.77 13.47
C HIS A 82 3.34 -3.70 14.70
N HIS A 83 2.28 -3.69 15.51
CA HIS A 83 2.14 -4.58 16.66
C HIS A 83 2.14 -6.06 16.26
N ASP A 84 1.58 -6.38 15.09
CA ASP A 84 1.57 -7.73 14.52
C ASP A 84 2.91 -8.12 13.84
N GLY A 85 3.90 -7.22 13.89
CA GLY A 85 5.28 -7.47 13.45
C GLY A 85 5.59 -6.99 12.03
N ALA A 86 4.68 -6.25 11.38
CA ALA A 86 4.96 -5.66 10.09
C ALA A 86 6.06 -4.59 10.19
N LEU A 87 6.95 -4.56 9.20
CA LEU A 87 7.91 -3.48 9.04
C LEU A 87 7.22 -2.27 8.43
N ILE A 88 7.22 -1.15 9.15
CA ILE A 88 6.64 0.12 8.68
C ILE A 88 7.74 0.97 8.04
N VAL A 89 7.52 1.41 6.80
CA VAL A 89 8.49 2.20 6.02
C VAL A 89 7.80 3.44 5.46
N SER A 90 8.33 4.63 5.77
CA SER A 90 7.88 5.88 5.16
C SER A 90 8.88 6.41 4.13
N LEU A 91 8.38 7.07 3.09
CA LEU A 91 9.19 7.80 2.10
C LEU A 91 8.70 9.24 1.96
N CYS A 92 9.61 10.19 1.71
CA CYS A 92 9.27 11.59 1.44
C CYS A 92 8.32 12.19 2.50
N MET A 93 7.15 12.68 2.09
CA MET A 93 6.13 13.23 3.00
C MET A 93 5.34 12.17 3.76
N GLY A 94 5.51 10.88 3.46
CA GLY A 94 4.90 9.79 4.22
C GLY A 94 5.38 9.73 5.67
N ALA A 95 6.51 10.37 5.99
CA ALA A 95 7.02 10.47 7.35
C ALA A 95 6.09 11.24 8.30
N PHE A 96 5.24 12.14 7.79
CA PHE A 96 4.26 12.88 8.60
C PHE A 96 3.03 12.03 8.99
N VAL A 97 2.96 10.78 8.52
CA VAL A 97 1.93 9.80 8.90
C VAL A 97 2.35 8.99 10.12
N LEU A 98 3.65 8.88 10.39
CA LEU A 98 4.25 8.15 11.51
C LEU A 98 4.46 9.08 12.72
#